data_AF-A0A328U7M1-F1
#
_entry.id   AF-A0A328U7M1-F1
#
_cell.length_a   1.000
_cell.length_b   1.000
_cell.length_c   1.000
_cell.angle_alpha   90.00
_cell.angle_beta   90.00
_cell.angle_gamma   90.00
#
_symmetry.space_group_name_H-M   'P 1'
#
loop_
_entity.id
_entity.type
_entity.pdbx_description
1 polymer ?
#
loop_
_entity_poly.entity_id
_entity_poly.type
_entity_poly.pdbx_seq_one_letter_code
_entity_poly.pdbx_strand_id
1 'polypeptide(L)'
;MSSNSKTPNLGLPQWVLSDPPQMTDFNNAFLSIDNFAGTKGKANGVATLDSGAKVPVPQIPAANSLQVLNLGPIPTSDRLQTGQDLNNYITPGSYWCAGTAIAESLINCPYRGRFKLVVDEASSGGEIVYQYIIPGHTGENSVYTIYYRVRDMLWIPASPWGDWKTLLSVVGGNKNSIQQTSALLNLRQEEGAWTPVLIARSGPAVSYTITENRGCKYWTLGDWVYITCYLRVRITAAGDGSSGSRSYAGIQGLPFAVSTESRYPITV
;
A
#
# COMPACT_ATOMS: atom_id res chain seq x y z
N MET A 1 29.42 46.21 30.08
CA MET A 1 29.88 44.96 30.73
C MET A 1 30.13 43.91 29.67
N SER A 2 31.32 43.32 29.58
CA SER A 2 31.63 42.27 28.58
C SER A 2 31.18 40.91 29.11
N SER A 3 30.13 40.34 28.52
CA SER A 3 29.77 38.94 28.74
C SER A 3 30.81 38.04 28.07
N ASN A 4 31.70 37.41 28.84
CA ASN A 4 32.75 36.55 28.28
C ASN A 4 32.31 35.11 28.01
N SER A 5 31.08 34.72 28.35
CA SER A 5 30.54 33.40 27.99
C SER A 5 29.01 33.32 28.11
N LYS A 6 28.42 32.42 27.32
CA LYS A 6 27.01 32.05 27.31
C LYS A 6 26.85 30.61 27.80
N THR A 7 25.74 30.30 28.47
CA THR A 7 25.44 28.91 28.87
C THR A 7 25.29 28.00 27.63
N PRO A 8 25.82 26.76 27.65
CA PRO A 8 25.89 25.89 26.46
C PRO A 8 24.53 25.57 25.81
N ASN A 9 23.45 25.50 26.60
CA ASN A 9 22.14 25.03 26.11
C ASN A 9 21.08 26.14 25.99
N LEU A 10 21.23 27.25 26.71
CA LEU A 10 20.22 28.31 26.77
C LEU A 10 20.74 29.66 26.28
N GLY A 11 22.03 29.79 25.97
CA GLY A 11 22.61 31.04 25.47
C GLY A 11 22.58 32.20 26.47
N LEU A 12 22.25 31.92 27.74
CA LEU A 12 22.07 32.92 28.79
C LEU A 12 23.43 33.52 29.21
N PRO A 13 23.49 34.82 29.57
CA PRO A 13 24.69 35.44 30.11
C PRO A 13 25.16 34.73 31.39
N GLN A 14 26.45 34.35 31.44
CA GLN A 14 27.06 33.84 32.67
C GLN A 14 27.69 34.99 33.45
N TRP A 15 27.26 35.15 34.70
CA TRP A 15 27.62 36.27 35.56
C TRP A 15 29.03 36.12 36.13
N VAL A 16 29.89 37.13 35.96
CA VAL A 16 31.18 37.22 36.64
C VAL A 16 31.00 38.14 37.85
N LEU A 17 31.31 37.59 39.02
CA LEU A 17 30.98 37.95 40.42
C LEU A 17 31.17 39.41 40.93
N SER A 18 31.34 40.45 40.11
CA SER A 18 31.62 41.80 40.64
C SER A 18 30.41 42.73 40.83
N ASP A 19 29.34 42.59 40.03
CA ASP A 19 28.19 43.51 40.08
C ASP A 19 26.89 42.77 40.45
N PRO A 20 26.04 43.36 41.33
CA PRO A 20 24.77 42.76 41.71
C PRO A 20 23.78 42.75 40.53
N PRO A 21 23.02 41.65 40.33
CA PRO A 21 22.11 41.50 39.20
C PRO A 21 21.01 42.56 39.21
N GLN A 22 20.76 43.19 38.06
CA GLN A 22 19.68 44.16 37.87
C GLN A 22 18.46 43.48 37.20
N MET A 23 17.26 43.99 37.46
CA MET A 23 16.02 43.47 36.84
C MET A 23 16.09 43.44 35.30
N THR A 24 16.76 44.43 34.69
CA THR A 24 16.88 44.57 33.24
C THR A 24 17.69 43.46 32.58
N ASP A 25 18.60 42.82 33.32
CA ASP A 25 19.47 41.76 32.80
C ASP A 25 18.70 40.48 32.47
N PHE A 26 17.51 40.32 33.05
CA PHE A 26 16.62 39.19 32.83
C PHE A 26 15.64 39.40 31.66
N ASN A 27 15.47 40.63 31.17
CA ASN A 27 14.47 40.95 30.13
C ASN A 27 14.69 40.13 28.85
N ASN A 28 15.94 39.98 28.42
CA ASN A 28 16.28 39.18 27.23
C ASN A 28 16.03 37.68 27.46
N ALA A 29 16.25 37.19 28.68
CA ALA A 29 15.97 35.80 29.04
C ALA A 29 14.46 35.53 29.01
N PHE A 30 13.65 36.43 29.58
CA PHE A 30 12.19 36.34 29.54
C PHE A 30 11.65 36.37 28.10
N LEU A 31 12.16 37.28 27.25
CA LEU A 31 11.80 37.33 25.83
C LEU A 31 12.13 36.03 25.09
N SER A 32 13.27 35.40 25.40
CA SER A 32 13.66 34.13 24.77
C SER A 32 12.73 32.97 25.17
N ILE A 33 12.26 32.96 26.42
CA ILE A 33 11.32 31.98 26.95
C ILE A 33 9.94 32.17 26.28
N ASP A 34 9.48 33.41 26.16
CA ASP A 34 8.20 33.73 25.52
C ASP A 34 8.20 33.30 24.04
N ASN A 35 9.30 33.56 23.33
CA ASN A 35 9.47 33.12 21.96
C ASN A 35 9.45 31.59 21.83
N PHE A 36 10.14 30.87 22.71
CA PHE A 36 10.14 29.41 22.72
C PHE A 36 8.73 28.85 23.01
N ALA A 37 8.04 29.39 24.01
CA ALA A 37 6.67 28.99 24.34
C ALA A 37 5.71 29.20 23.15
N GLY A 38 5.90 30.27 22.37
CA GLY A 38 5.13 30.59 21.19
C GLY A 38 5.34 29.68 19.97
N THR A 39 6.29 28.72 20.02
CA THR A 39 6.51 27.73 18.95
C THR A 39 5.70 26.44 19.11
N LYS A 40 5.09 26.22 20.28
CA LYS A 40 4.29 25.02 20.56
C LYS A 40 3.08 24.94 19.62
N GLY A 41 2.91 23.78 18.97
CA GLY A 41 1.74 23.51 18.11
C GLY A 41 1.70 24.26 16.78
N LYS A 42 2.80 24.89 16.35
CA LYS A 42 2.94 25.50 15.02
C LYS A 42 3.61 24.53 14.03
N ALA A 43 3.33 24.69 12.74
CA ALA A 43 4.07 23.99 11.69
C ALA A 43 5.58 24.29 11.81
N ASN A 44 6.42 23.24 11.75
CA ASN A 44 7.87 23.31 12.00
C ASN A 44 8.29 23.77 13.42
N GLY A 45 7.35 23.81 14.37
CA GLY A 45 7.61 24.07 15.79
C GLY A 45 7.81 22.79 16.61
N VAL A 46 7.85 22.92 17.93
CA VAL A 46 7.96 21.77 18.85
C VAL A 46 6.60 21.08 18.99
N ALA A 47 6.56 19.76 18.80
CA ALA A 47 5.37 18.95 19.04
C ALA A 47 4.97 19.01 20.52
N THR A 48 3.69 19.25 20.80
CA THR A 48 3.16 19.15 22.16
C THR A 48 2.71 17.73 22.45
N LEU A 49 2.68 17.32 23.71
CA LEU A 49 2.14 16.03 24.12
C LEU A 49 0.70 16.17 24.64
N ASP A 50 -0.12 15.14 24.45
CA ASP A 50 -1.43 14.97 25.07
C ASP A 50 -1.32 14.53 26.55
N SER A 51 -2.47 14.32 27.20
CA SER A 51 -2.55 13.84 28.58
C SER A 51 -1.94 12.45 28.80
N GLY A 52 -1.69 11.70 27.74
CA GLY A 52 -1.02 10.40 27.74
C GLY A 52 0.48 10.50 27.45
N ALA A 53 1.06 11.70 27.43
CA ALA A 53 2.44 11.97 27.04
C ALA A 53 2.78 11.53 25.60
N LYS A 54 1.80 11.59 24.68
CA LYS A 54 1.98 11.25 23.26
C LYS A 54 1.80 12.47 22.36
N VAL A 55 2.45 12.48 21.19
CA VAL A 55 2.20 13.52 20.18
C VAL A 55 0.77 13.34 19.62
N PRO A 56 -0.11 14.35 19.71
CA PRO A 56 -1.47 14.27 19.17
C PRO A 56 -1.46 14.00 17.67
N VAL A 57 -2.38 13.15 17.21
CA VAL A 57 -2.54 12.79 15.79
C VAL A 57 -2.61 14.01 14.85
N PRO A 58 -3.30 15.12 15.19
CA PRO A 58 -3.34 16.31 14.33
C PRO A 58 -1.98 16.97 14.05
N GLN A 59 -0.93 16.67 14.84
CA GLN A 59 0.44 17.18 14.64
C GLN A 59 1.30 16.26 13.77
N ILE A 60 0.78 15.10 13.37
CA ILE A 60 1.48 14.13 12.51
C ILE A 60 1.09 14.41 11.05
N PRO A 61 2.04 14.78 10.17
CA PRO A 61 1.75 14.98 8.76
C PRO A 61 1.10 13.72 8.14
N ALA A 62 -0.02 13.90 7.43
CA ALA A 62 -0.90 12.82 6.96
C ALA A 62 -0.35 11.96 5.80
N ALA A 63 0.96 11.97 5.53
CA ALA A 63 1.55 11.13 4.50
C ALA A 63 2.08 9.83 5.12
N ASN A 64 1.25 8.78 5.13
CA ASN A 64 1.67 7.39 5.38
C ASN A 64 2.23 7.10 6.78
N SER A 65 1.69 7.74 7.83
CA SER A 65 2.02 7.37 9.21
C SER A 65 1.69 5.89 9.48
N LEU A 66 2.64 5.13 10.05
CA LEU A 66 2.42 3.76 10.54
C LEU A 66 1.29 3.67 11.58
N GLN A 67 0.95 4.80 12.20
CA GLN A 67 -0.16 4.95 13.13
C GLN A 67 -1.51 5.02 12.40
N VAL A 68 -1.56 5.60 11.20
CA VAL A 68 -2.71 5.55 10.27
C VAL A 68 -2.89 4.12 9.74
N LEU A 69 -1.79 3.39 9.50
CA LEU A 69 -1.83 1.96 9.18
C LEU A 69 -2.17 1.08 10.41
N ASN A 70 -2.14 1.67 11.61
CA ASN A 70 -2.39 1.04 12.90
C ASN A 70 -1.61 -0.28 13.06
N LEU A 71 -0.29 -0.19 12.91
CA LEU A 71 0.67 -1.30 13.09
C LEU A 71 1.43 -1.23 14.43
N GLY A 72 0.99 -0.36 15.36
CA GLY A 72 1.62 -0.19 16.69
C GLY A 72 1.24 -1.27 17.70
N PRO A 73 1.98 -1.37 18.83
CA PRO A 73 1.65 -2.30 19.91
C PRO A 73 0.28 -2.02 20.53
N ILE A 74 -0.48 -3.10 20.74
CA ILE A 74 -1.92 -3.13 21.01
C ILE A 74 -2.24 -2.59 22.42
N PRO A 75 -2.97 -1.48 22.58
CA PRO A 75 -3.57 -1.14 23.86
C PRO A 75 -4.73 -2.10 24.16
N THR A 76 -4.90 -2.50 25.42
CA THR A 76 -5.92 -3.47 25.85
C THR A 76 -7.35 -3.01 25.59
N SER A 77 -7.58 -1.69 25.44
CA SER A 77 -8.87 -1.09 25.09
C SER A 77 -9.39 -1.52 23.71
N ASP A 78 -8.49 -1.87 22.80
CA ASP A 78 -8.83 -2.12 21.39
C ASP A 78 -9.04 -3.63 21.12
N ARG A 79 -9.16 -4.43 22.19
CA ARG A 79 -9.44 -5.87 22.11
C ARG A 79 -10.93 -6.15 22.17
N LEU A 80 -11.42 -6.90 21.19
CA LEU A 80 -12.76 -7.49 21.23
C LEU A 80 -12.85 -8.48 22.40
N GLN A 81 -13.95 -8.43 23.13
CA GLN A 81 -14.29 -9.24 24.30
C GLN A 81 -15.45 -10.18 23.97
N THR A 82 -15.63 -11.20 24.81
CA THR A 82 -16.69 -12.19 24.68
C THR A 82 -18.08 -11.55 24.61
N GLY A 83 -18.92 -12.01 23.68
CA GLY A 83 -20.33 -11.60 23.58
C GLY A 83 -20.57 -10.21 22.98
N GLN A 84 -19.54 -9.50 22.54
CA GLN A 84 -19.71 -8.18 21.92
C GLN A 84 -20.36 -8.27 20.54
N ASP A 85 -21.17 -7.27 20.23
CA ASP A 85 -21.84 -7.13 18.92
C ASP A 85 -21.03 -6.20 18.01
N LEU A 86 -20.64 -6.71 16.83
CA LEU A 86 -19.93 -5.91 15.84
C LEU A 86 -20.75 -4.73 15.31
N ASN A 87 -22.07 -4.74 15.44
CA ASN A 87 -22.92 -3.60 15.05
C ASN A 87 -22.66 -2.34 15.90
N ASN A 88 -22.10 -2.49 17.10
CA ASN A 88 -21.79 -1.36 18.00
C ASN A 88 -20.49 -0.65 17.64
N TYR A 89 -19.68 -1.23 16.74
CA TYR A 89 -18.38 -0.69 16.34
C TYR A 89 -18.54 0.26 15.15
N ILE A 90 -19.00 1.48 15.43
CA ILE A 90 -19.24 2.53 14.43
C ILE A 90 -18.16 3.63 14.41
N THR A 91 -17.33 3.70 15.45
CA THR A 91 -16.25 4.68 15.54
C THR A 91 -15.02 4.23 14.75
N PRO A 92 -14.44 5.10 13.90
CA PRO A 92 -13.22 4.79 13.16
C PRO A 92 -12.10 4.26 14.05
N GLY A 93 -11.47 3.18 13.61
CA GLY A 93 -10.40 2.56 14.37
C GLY A 93 -10.11 1.14 13.94
N SER A 94 -9.26 0.44 14.70
CA SER A 94 -9.12 -1.00 14.53
C SER A 94 -9.16 -1.74 15.85
N TYR A 95 -9.80 -2.91 15.81
CA TYR A 95 -10.07 -3.73 16.97
C TYR A 95 -9.59 -5.15 16.70
N TRP A 96 -9.10 -5.83 17.72
CA TRP A 96 -8.47 -7.14 17.57
C TRP A 96 -9.25 -8.24 18.27
N CYS A 97 -9.62 -9.28 17.53
CA CYS A 97 -10.08 -10.54 18.09
C CYS A 97 -8.87 -11.46 18.35
N ALA A 98 -8.53 -11.65 19.63
CA ALA A 98 -7.32 -12.35 20.04
C ALA A 98 -7.40 -13.89 19.95
N GLY A 99 -8.60 -14.47 19.81
CA GLY A 99 -8.79 -15.91 19.86
C GLY A 99 -10.12 -16.38 19.29
N THR A 100 -10.13 -17.63 18.83
CA THR A 100 -11.31 -18.34 18.31
C THR A 100 -12.48 -18.32 19.29
N ALA A 101 -12.24 -18.57 20.58
CA ALA A 101 -13.31 -18.57 21.60
C ALA A 101 -14.02 -17.21 21.72
N ILE A 102 -13.28 -16.10 21.58
CA ILE A 102 -13.89 -14.77 21.54
C ILE A 102 -14.70 -14.65 20.26
N ALA A 103 -14.09 -14.93 19.09
CA ALA A 103 -14.75 -14.84 17.79
C ALA A 103 -16.08 -15.61 17.77
N GLU A 104 -16.11 -16.83 18.29
CA GLU A 104 -17.28 -17.70 18.42
C GLU A 104 -18.43 -17.07 19.24
N SER A 105 -18.10 -16.24 20.22
CA SER A 105 -19.10 -15.54 21.03
C SER A 105 -19.55 -14.20 20.43
N LEU A 106 -18.84 -13.66 19.43
CA LEU A 106 -19.17 -12.36 18.85
C LEU A 106 -20.46 -12.43 18.04
N ILE A 107 -21.33 -11.45 18.27
CA ILE A 107 -22.60 -11.25 17.57
C ILE A 107 -22.32 -10.45 16.28
N ASN A 108 -23.04 -10.76 15.20
CA ASN A 108 -22.88 -10.14 13.88
C ASN A 108 -21.47 -10.24 13.29
N CYS A 109 -20.75 -11.32 13.60
CA CYS A 109 -19.42 -11.58 13.06
C CYS A 109 -19.45 -12.78 12.09
N PRO A 110 -18.94 -12.67 10.85
CA PRO A 110 -18.99 -13.73 9.86
C PRO A 110 -17.82 -14.73 9.97
N TYR A 111 -16.80 -14.41 10.77
CA TYR A 111 -15.54 -15.16 10.84
C TYR A 111 -15.27 -15.66 12.26
N ARG A 112 -14.86 -16.91 12.40
CA ARG A 112 -14.72 -17.58 13.71
C ARG A 112 -13.26 -17.75 14.17
N GLY A 113 -12.30 -17.14 13.48
CA GLY A 113 -10.88 -17.18 13.84
C GLY A 113 -10.39 -15.91 14.53
N ARG A 114 -9.06 -15.77 14.68
CA ARG A 114 -8.43 -14.51 15.08
C ARG A 114 -8.49 -13.52 13.92
N PHE A 115 -8.77 -12.25 14.18
CA PHE A 115 -8.85 -11.24 13.12
C PHE A 115 -8.64 -9.82 13.64
N LYS A 116 -8.35 -8.90 12.72
CA LYS A 116 -8.44 -7.45 12.91
C LYS A 116 -9.75 -6.97 12.28
N LEU A 117 -10.58 -6.28 13.06
CA LEU A 117 -11.69 -5.47 12.57
C LEU A 117 -11.14 -4.07 12.27
N VAL A 118 -11.40 -3.54 11.09
CA VAL A 118 -11.14 -2.14 10.75
C VAL A 118 -12.49 -1.47 10.53
N VAL A 119 -12.70 -0.34 11.19
CA VAL A 119 -13.89 0.49 11.06
C VAL A 119 -13.46 1.80 10.43
N ASP A 120 -14.13 2.18 9.35
CA ASP A 120 -13.89 3.43 8.64
C ASP A 120 -15.22 4.17 8.48
N GLU A 121 -15.20 5.48 8.69
CA GLU A 121 -16.39 6.34 8.62
C GLU A 121 -16.27 7.16 7.34
N ALA A 122 -17.23 6.98 6.43
CA ALA A 122 -17.22 7.68 5.15
C ALA A 122 -18.09 8.94 5.15
N SER A 123 -18.97 9.10 6.15
CA SER A 123 -19.74 10.33 6.36
C SER A 123 -19.77 10.70 7.84
N SER A 124 -19.67 12.00 8.12
CA SER A 124 -19.63 12.55 9.47
C SER A 124 -20.85 12.16 10.30
N GLY A 125 -20.64 11.68 11.53
CA GLY A 125 -21.71 11.30 12.45
C GLY A 125 -22.08 9.81 12.39
N GLY A 126 -21.28 8.99 11.71
CA GLY A 126 -21.43 7.55 11.64
C GLY A 126 -22.61 7.10 10.78
N GLU A 127 -23.11 7.92 9.86
CA GLU A 127 -24.26 7.57 9.01
C GLU A 127 -23.90 6.49 7.99
N ILE A 128 -22.70 6.60 7.39
CA ILE A 128 -22.09 5.60 6.52
C ILE A 128 -20.81 5.07 7.17
N VAL A 129 -20.80 3.80 7.54
CA VAL A 129 -19.67 3.13 8.18
C VAL A 129 -19.29 1.87 7.40
N TYR A 130 -18.02 1.73 7.08
CA TYR A 130 -17.44 0.53 6.52
C TYR A 130 -16.81 -0.31 7.63
N GLN A 131 -17.08 -1.61 7.61
CA GLN A 131 -16.38 -2.59 8.44
C GLN A 131 -15.65 -3.60 7.57
N TYR A 132 -14.40 -3.87 7.92
CA TYR A 132 -13.56 -4.88 7.29
C TYR A 132 -13.05 -5.86 8.34
N ILE A 133 -13.18 -7.16 8.07
CA ILE A 133 -12.56 -8.22 8.87
C ILE A 133 -11.40 -8.79 8.06
N ILE A 134 -10.23 -8.68 8.66
CA ILE A 134 -8.95 -9.13 8.13
C ILE A 134 -8.49 -10.30 9.00
N PRO A 135 -8.62 -11.56 8.53
CA PRO A 135 -8.16 -12.72 9.29
C PRO A 135 -6.70 -12.58 9.72
N GLY A 136 -6.42 -12.88 10.98
CA GLY A 136 -5.08 -12.84 11.56
C GLY A 136 -4.51 -14.25 11.72
N HIS A 137 -3.21 -14.41 11.45
CA HIS A 137 -2.44 -15.63 11.71
C HIS A 137 -3.12 -16.91 11.16
N THR A 138 -3.41 -16.89 9.88
CA THR A 138 -3.78 -18.09 9.12
C THR A 138 -2.51 -18.94 8.97
N GLY A 139 -2.55 -20.23 9.33
CA GLY A 139 -1.40 -21.12 9.15
C GLY A 139 -0.96 -21.17 7.68
N GLU A 140 0.27 -21.60 7.42
CA GLU A 140 0.74 -21.82 6.05
C GLU A 140 -0.29 -22.71 5.31
N ASN A 141 -0.79 -22.24 4.15
CA ASN A 141 -1.87 -22.86 3.34
C ASN A 141 -3.32 -22.66 3.81
N SER A 142 -3.58 -21.87 4.84
CA SER A 142 -4.96 -21.54 5.25
C SER A 142 -5.61 -20.55 4.29
N VAL A 143 -6.91 -20.71 4.06
CA VAL A 143 -7.70 -19.81 3.21
C VAL A 143 -7.77 -18.44 3.88
N TYR A 144 -7.31 -17.41 3.16
CA TYR A 144 -7.37 -16.03 3.62
C TYR A 144 -8.52 -15.32 2.91
N THR A 145 -9.60 -15.05 3.66
CA THR A 145 -10.80 -14.39 3.15
C THR A 145 -11.07 -13.10 3.89
N ILE A 146 -11.01 -11.97 3.19
CA ILE A 146 -11.39 -10.67 3.75
C ILE A 146 -12.90 -10.52 3.64
N TYR A 147 -13.54 -10.12 4.74
CA TYR A 147 -14.96 -9.78 4.77
C TYR A 147 -15.13 -8.27 4.88
N TYR A 148 -16.19 -7.74 4.27
CA TYR A 148 -16.58 -6.35 4.43
C TYR A 148 -18.10 -6.22 4.49
N ARG A 149 -18.58 -5.15 5.14
CA ARG A 149 -19.98 -4.73 5.08
C ARG A 149 -20.08 -3.22 5.26
N VAL A 150 -21.26 -2.69 4.97
CA VAL A 150 -21.56 -1.27 5.08
C VAL A 150 -22.77 -1.08 5.99
N ARG A 151 -22.69 -0.09 6.87
CA ARG A 151 -23.83 0.52 7.54
C ARG A 151 -24.26 1.74 6.74
N ASP A 152 -25.54 1.85 6.40
CA ASP A 152 -26.13 2.99 5.71
C ASP A 152 -27.43 3.41 6.41
N MET A 153 -27.34 4.47 7.23
CA MET A 153 -28.50 5.07 7.90
C MET A 153 -29.27 6.07 7.03
N LEU A 154 -28.72 6.50 5.89
CA LEU A 154 -29.36 7.50 5.04
C LEU A 154 -30.55 6.89 4.27
N TRP A 155 -30.43 5.62 3.89
CA TRP A 155 -31.42 4.95 3.05
C TRP A 155 -32.16 3.80 3.73
N ILE A 156 -31.64 3.24 4.83
CA ILE A 156 -32.21 2.04 5.49
C ILE A 156 -32.18 2.15 7.03
N PRO A 157 -32.96 3.04 7.66
CA PRO A 157 -32.84 3.34 9.10
C PRO A 157 -33.26 2.19 10.04
N ALA A 158 -34.10 1.25 9.59
CA ALA A 158 -34.61 0.16 10.44
C ALA A 158 -33.64 -1.02 10.59
N SER A 159 -32.75 -1.24 9.61
CA SER A 159 -31.69 -2.26 9.65
C SER A 159 -30.51 -1.74 8.81
N PRO A 160 -29.76 -0.77 9.33
CA PRO A 160 -28.79 -0.02 8.53
C PRO A 160 -27.59 -0.86 8.12
N TRP A 161 -27.35 -2.00 8.77
CA TRP A 161 -26.26 -2.90 8.39
C TRP A 161 -26.68 -3.80 7.23
N GLY A 162 -25.94 -3.72 6.12
CA GLY A 162 -25.98 -4.72 5.07
C GLY A 162 -25.28 -6.02 5.46
N ASP A 163 -25.56 -7.07 4.71
CA ASP A 163 -24.91 -8.38 4.88
C ASP A 163 -23.40 -8.30 4.71
N TRP A 164 -22.70 -9.21 5.41
CA TRP A 164 -21.27 -9.42 5.19
C TRP A 164 -21.02 -10.01 3.81
N LYS A 165 -20.12 -9.37 3.07
CA LYS A 165 -19.65 -9.75 1.74
C LYS A 165 -18.18 -10.12 1.81
N THR A 166 -17.72 -10.99 0.92
CA THR A 166 -16.29 -11.35 0.80
C THR A 166 -15.63 -10.50 -0.26
N LEU A 167 -14.50 -9.85 0.06
CA LEU A 167 -13.77 -8.96 -0.85
C LEU A 167 -12.70 -9.72 -1.67
N LEU A 168 -12.13 -10.78 -1.08
CA LEU A 168 -11.12 -11.64 -1.70
C LEU A 168 -11.14 -12.99 -0.97
N SER A 169 -11.15 -14.11 -1.70
CA SER A 169 -10.97 -15.46 -1.14
C SER A 169 -9.74 -16.10 -1.78
N VAL A 170 -8.66 -16.21 -1.01
CA VAL A 170 -7.42 -16.84 -1.49
C VAL A 170 -7.42 -18.30 -1.06
N VAL A 171 -7.72 -19.21 -1.98
CA VAL A 171 -7.58 -20.66 -1.77
C VAL A 171 -6.15 -21.09 -2.12
N GLY A 172 -5.57 -21.99 -1.32
CA GLY A 172 -4.22 -22.53 -1.56
C GLY A 172 -4.06 -23.10 -2.97
N GLY A 173 -2.93 -22.78 -3.62
CA GLY A 173 -2.61 -23.17 -5.00
C GLY A 173 -2.37 -22.03 -5.98
N ASN A 174 -2.46 -20.77 -5.54
CA ASN A 174 -2.37 -19.61 -6.41
C ASN A 174 -0.93 -19.28 -6.83
N LYS A 175 -0.58 -19.70 -8.05
CA LYS A 175 0.38 -19.03 -8.96
C LYS A 175 0.01 -17.55 -9.28
N ASN A 176 -0.89 -16.94 -8.50
CA ASN A 176 -1.61 -15.69 -8.76
C ASN A 176 -1.23 -14.55 -7.80
N SER A 177 -0.11 -14.63 -7.07
CA SER A 177 0.44 -13.44 -6.38
C SER A 177 0.70 -12.28 -7.35
N ILE A 178 1.02 -12.60 -8.61
CA ILE A 178 1.22 -11.63 -9.70
C ILE A 178 -0.10 -10.96 -10.15
N GLN A 179 -1.24 -11.68 -10.10
CA GLN A 179 -2.55 -11.13 -10.51
C GLN A 179 -3.19 -10.22 -9.45
N GLN A 180 -2.70 -10.25 -8.21
CA GLN A 180 -3.31 -9.51 -7.09
C GLN A 180 -2.53 -8.24 -6.73
N THR A 181 -1.23 -8.19 -7.00
CA THR A 181 -0.47 -6.93 -6.91
C THR A 181 -0.87 -5.93 -8.02
N SER A 182 -1.32 -6.41 -9.17
CA SER A 182 -1.76 -5.57 -10.29
C SER A 182 -3.07 -4.81 -10.01
N ALA A 183 -4.05 -5.47 -9.39
CA ALA A 183 -5.32 -4.86 -8.97
C ALA A 183 -5.15 -3.83 -7.84
N LEU A 184 -4.20 -4.07 -6.91
CA LEU A 184 -3.84 -3.12 -5.85
C LEU A 184 -3.07 -1.89 -6.37
N LEU A 185 -2.44 -1.98 -7.54
CA LEU A 185 -1.61 -0.94 -8.15
C LEU A 185 -2.26 -0.26 -9.38
N ASN A 186 -3.54 -0.51 -9.67
CA ASN A 186 -4.23 0.03 -10.86
C ASN A 186 -3.53 -0.31 -12.19
N LEU A 187 -2.81 -1.43 -12.26
CA LEU A 187 -2.17 -1.87 -13.50
C LEU A 187 -3.20 -2.59 -14.37
N ARG A 188 -3.51 -2.04 -15.55
CA ARG A 188 -4.37 -2.71 -16.53
C ARG A 188 -3.73 -4.03 -16.94
N GLN A 189 -4.51 -5.10 -16.82
CA GLN A 189 -4.12 -6.44 -17.22
C GLN A 189 -5.07 -6.91 -18.34
N GLU A 190 -4.50 -7.25 -19.48
CA GLU A 190 -5.23 -7.84 -20.61
C GLU A 190 -4.63 -9.21 -20.92
N GLU A 191 -5.49 -10.22 -21.08
CA GLU A 191 -5.12 -11.55 -21.59
C GLU A 191 -5.75 -11.73 -22.97
N GLY A 192 -4.96 -12.25 -23.90
CA GLY A 192 -5.46 -12.60 -25.22
C GLY A 192 -4.68 -13.74 -25.86
N ALA A 193 -5.34 -14.36 -26.84
CA ALA A 193 -4.73 -15.33 -27.73
C ALA A 193 -4.58 -14.72 -29.12
N TRP A 194 -3.46 -15.01 -29.78
CA TRP A 194 -3.23 -14.57 -31.14
C TRP A 194 -2.41 -15.59 -31.92
N THR A 195 -2.62 -15.69 -33.22
CA THR A 195 -1.89 -16.62 -34.09
C THR A 195 -0.74 -15.87 -34.76
N PRO A 196 0.53 -16.14 -34.39
CA PRO A 196 1.65 -15.40 -34.94
C PRO A 196 1.93 -15.80 -36.38
N VAL A 197 2.39 -14.83 -37.17
CA VAL A 197 2.98 -15.07 -38.49
C VAL A 197 4.47 -14.80 -38.39
N LEU A 198 5.27 -15.68 -39.01
CA LEU A 198 6.71 -15.47 -39.15
C LEU A 198 6.98 -14.77 -40.47
N ILE A 199 7.77 -13.70 -40.44
CA ILE A 199 8.23 -12.97 -41.62
C ILE A 199 9.75 -12.89 -41.69
N ALA A 200 10.28 -12.76 -42.90
CA ALA A 200 11.66 -12.34 -43.11
C ALA A 200 11.79 -10.86 -42.74
N ARG A 201 12.70 -10.53 -41.80
CA ARG A 201 12.90 -9.13 -41.36
C ARG A 201 14.18 -8.48 -41.88
N SER A 202 15.27 -9.22 -42.10
CA SER A 202 16.52 -8.71 -42.70
C SER A 202 17.45 -9.86 -43.10
N GLY A 203 18.38 -9.60 -44.03
CA GLY A 203 19.34 -10.55 -44.57
C GLY A 203 18.74 -11.55 -45.56
N PRO A 204 19.55 -12.46 -46.12
CA PRO A 204 19.04 -13.52 -46.98
C PRO A 204 18.03 -14.37 -46.22
N ALA A 205 16.85 -14.57 -46.80
CA ALA A 205 15.70 -15.09 -46.09
C ALA A 205 15.95 -16.52 -45.59
N VAL A 206 15.91 -16.71 -44.26
CA VAL A 206 15.71 -18.04 -43.69
C VAL A 206 14.41 -18.58 -44.27
N SER A 207 14.48 -19.69 -44.99
CA SER A 207 13.28 -20.36 -45.49
C SER A 207 12.80 -21.36 -44.46
N TYR A 208 11.51 -21.34 -44.19
CA TYR A 208 10.91 -22.23 -43.21
C TYR A 208 9.47 -22.56 -43.57
N THR A 209 8.99 -23.66 -43.02
CA THR A 209 7.57 -24.01 -43.00
C THR A 209 7.10 -24.12 -41.56
N ILE A 210 5.95 -23.53 -41.26
CA ILE A 210 5.32 -23.70 -39.95
C ILE A 210 4.57 -25.02 -39.99
N THR A 211 5.10 -26.01 -39.29
CA THR A 211 4.55 -27.37 -39.22
C THR A 211 3.52 -27.54 -38.10
N GLU A 212 3.54 -26.66 -37.10
CA GLU A 212 2.51 -26.58 -36.06
C GLU A 212 2.44 -25.15 -35.51
N ASN A 213 1.24 -24.57 -35.46
CA ASN A 213 0.98 -23.28 -34.84
C ASN A 213 -0.21 -23.41 -33.90
N ARG A 214 0.04 -23.51 -32.59
CA ARG A 214 -1.02 -23.55 -31.57
C ARG A 214 -1.36 -22.15 -31.03
N GLY A 215 -0.89 -21.11 -31.71
CA GLY A 215 -1.02 -19.72 -31.28
C GLY A 215 -0.01 -19.32 -30.21
N CYS A 216 -0.17 -18.08 -29.78
CA CYS A 216 0.52 -17.49 -28.65
C CYS A 216 -0.51 -16.95 -27.67
N LYS A 217 -0.15 -16.99 -26.39
CA LYS A 217 -0.85 -16.25 -25.33
C LYS A 217 0.01 -15.09 -24.88
N TYR A 218 -0.62 -14.00 -24.51
CA TYR A 218 0.07 -12.85 -23.93
C TYR A 218 -0.65 -12.35 -22.69
N TRP A 219 0.12 -11.71 -21.81
CA TRP A 219 -0.36 -10.99 -20.65
C TRP A 219 0.34 -9.64 -20.60
N THR A 220 -0.43 -8.56 -20.47
CA THR A 220 0.11 -7.22 -20.24
C THR A 220 0.02 -6.85 -18.77
N LEU A 221 1.00 -6.09 -18.28
CA LEU A 221 1.03 -5.50 -16.95
C LEU A 221 1.67 -4.11 -17.04
N GLY A 222 0.85 -3.07 -17.19
CA GLY A 222 1.35 -1.75 -17.56
C GLY A 222 2.11 -1.81 -18.89
N ASP A 223 3.37 -1.35 -18.90
CA ASP A 223 4.24 -1.38 -20.08
C ASP A 223 4.95 -2.72 -20.31
N TRP A 224 4.78 -3.69 -19.41
CA TRP A 224 5.40 -5.02 -19.53
C TRP A 224 4.46 -5.97 -20.26
N VAL A 225 5.02 -6.76 -21.19
CA VAL A 225 4.30 -7.83 -21.88
C VAL A 225 5.04 -9.15 -21.71
N TYR A 226 4.31 -10.18 -21.25
CA TYR A 226 4.78 -11.55 -21.21
C TYR A 226 4.12 -12.34 -22.34
N ILE A 227 4.91 -13.00 -23.18
CA ILE A 227 4.43 -13.73 -24.36
C ILE A 227 4.89 -15.17 -24.27
N THR A 228 3.96 -16.10 -24.50
CA THR A 228 4.28 -17.53 -24.68
C THR A 228 3.75 -17.99 -26.04
N CYS A 229 4.61 -18.64 -26.81
CA CYS A 229 4.27 -19.12 -28.14
C CYS A 229 4.58 -20.61 -28.25
N TYR A 230 3.70 -21.35 -28.91
CA TYR A 230 3.96 -22.74 -29.27
C TYR A 230 3.96 -22.87 -30.80
N LEU A 231 5.18 -22.88 -31.36
CA LEU A 231 5.44 -22.96 -32.79
C LEU A 231 6.39 -24.11 -33.07
N ARG A 232 6.03 -24.99 -34.02
CA ARG A 232 6.96 -25.97 -34.59
C ARG A 232 7.33 -25.51 -35.99
N VAL A 233 8.59 -25.09 -36.13
CA VAL A 233 9.12 -24.55 -37.38
C VAL A 233 10.12 -25.54 -37.96
N ARG A 234 9.91 -25.94 -39.22
CA ARG A 234 10.90 -26.69 -39.98
C ARG A 234 11.70 -25.70 -40.82
N ILE A 235 12.95 -25.48 -40.44
CA ILE A 235 13.90 -24.69 -41.22
C ILE A 235 14.23 -25.51 -42.47
N THR A 236 13.96 -24.95 -43.64
CA THR A 236 14.24 -25.57 -44.95
C THR A 236 15.52 -25.02 -45.58
N ALA A 237 15.94 -23.81 -45.20
CA ALA A 237 17.28 -23.27 -45.48
C ALA A 237 17.67 -22.25 -44.41
N ALA A 238 18.91 -22.31 -43.93
CA ALA A 238 19.40 -21.50 -42.80
C ALA A 238 19.66 -20.01 -43.13
N GLY A 239 19.60 -19.62 -44.41
CA GLY A 239 20.11 -18.33 -44.89
C GLY A 239 21.65 -18.30 -44.94
N ASP A 240 22.24 -17.48 -45.81
CA ASP A 240 23.69 -17.35 -46.03
C ASP A 240 24.32 -16.19 -45.23
N GLY A 241 23.78 -15.90 -44.04
CA GLY A 241 24.22 -14.77 -43.25
C GLY A 241 25.70 -14.80 -42.86
N SER A 242 26.48 -13.80 -43.30
CA SER A 242 27.87 -13.57 -42.87
C SER A 242 27.92 -12.80 -41.54
N SER A 243 29.11 -12.61 -40.95
CA SER A 243 29.30 -12.00 -39.62
C SER A 243 28.78 -10.55 -39.47
N GLY A 244 28.26 -9.93 -40.52
CA GLY A 244 27.54 -8.64 -40.50
C GLY A 244 26.06 -8.69 -40.95
N SER A 245 25.56 -9.83 -41.45
CA SER A 245 24.21 -9.97 -42.02
C SER A 245 23.54 -11.23 -41.48
N ARG A 246 23.16 -11.22 -40.19
CA ARG A 246 22.50 -12.38 -39.57
C ARG A 246 21.10 -12.57 -40.18
N SER A 247 20.79 -13.80 -40.59
CA SER A 247 19.45 -14.16 -41.05
C SER A 247 18.55 -14.49 -39.85
N TYR A 248 17.45 -13.76 -39.68
CA TYR A 248 16.48 -14.01 -38.61
C TYR A 248 15.03 -13.93 -39.10
N ALA A 249 14.19 -14.82 -38.58
CA ALA A 249 12.74 -14.75 -38.72
C ALA A 249 12.17 -13.86 -37.61
N GLY A 250 11.36 -12.88 -37.97
CA GLY A 250 10.64 -12.03 -37.03
C GLY A 250 9.21 -12.51 -36.84
N ILE A 251 8.69 -12.32 -35.63
CA ILE A 251 7.26 -12.47 -35.36
C ILE A 251 6.54 -11.18 -35.77
N GLN A 252 5.43 -11.31 -36.51
CA GLN A 252 4.57 -10.21 -36.94
C GLN A 252 3.12 -10.47 -36.51
N GLY A 253 2.36 -9.38 -36.32
CA GLY A 253 0.93 -9.37 -36.03
C GLY A 253 0.62 -9.17 -34.54
N LEU A 254 1.56 -8.60 -33.79
CA LEU A 254 1.42 -8.42 -32.34
C LEU A 254 0.10 -7.69 -32.01
N PRO A 255 -0.70 -8.19 -31.07
CA PRO A 255 -1.97 -7.58 -30.69
C PRO A 255 -1.82 -6.34 -29.79
N PHE A 256 -0.60 -5.84 -29.61
CA PHE A 256 -0.24 -4.70 -28.77
C PHE A 256 0.81 -3.84 -29.46
N ALA A 257 0.82 -2.54 -29.13
CA ALA A 257 1.81 -1.60 -29.65
C ALA A 257 3.19 -1.92 -29.06
N VAL A 258 4.21 -1.97 -29.92
CA VAL A 258 5.61 -2.08 -29.52
C VAL A 258 6.15 -0.69 -29.19
N SER A 259 6.83 -0.55 -28.05
CA SER A 259 7.56 0.68 -27.72
C SER A 259 8.68 0.92 -28.75
N THR A 260 8.79 2.16 -29.22
CA THR A 260 9.90 2.62 -30.07
C THR A 260 11.14 3.02 -29.25
N GLU A 261 11.00 3.14 -27.92
CA GLU A 261 12.08 3.42 -26.99
C GLU A 261 12.76 2.11 -26.55
N SER A 262 13.57 1.53 -27.42
CA SER A 262 14.39 0.38 -27.00
C SER A 262 15.58 0.85 -26.18
N ARG A 263 15.71 0.35 -24.94
CA ARG A 263 16.93 0.49 -24.11
C ARG A 263 18.16 -0.22 -24.71
N TYR A 264 17.93 -1.04 -25.73
CA TYR A 264 18.94 -1.66 -26.59
C TYR A 264 18.57 -1.40 -28.05
N PRO A 265 19.06 -0.32 -28.68
CA PRO A 265 18.74 -0.06 -30.07
C PRO A 265 19.08 -1.31 -30.90
N ILE A 266 18.09 -1.84 -31.62
CA ILE A 266 18.37 -2.77 -32.71
C ILE A 266 19.03 -1.90 -33.77
N THR A 267 20.36 -1.92 -33.82
CA THR A 267 21.11 -1.31 -34.90
C THR A 267 20.73 -2.09 -36.17
N VAL A 268 19.96 -1.43 -37.03
CA VAL A 268 19.64 -1.90 -38.40
C VAL A 268 20.90 -1.82 -39.25
#